data_AF-A0A484ZKU0-F1
#
_entry.id   AF-A0A484ZKU0-F1
#
_cell.length_a   1.000
_cell.length_b   1.000
_cell.length_c   1.000
_cell.angle_alpha   90.00
_cell.angle_beta   90.00
_cell.angle_gamma   90.00
#
_symmetry.space_group_name_H-M   'P 1'
#
loop_
_entity.id
_entity.type
_entity.pdbx_description
1 polymer ?
#
loop_
_entity_poly.entity_id
_entity_poly.type
_entity_poly.pdbx_seq_one_letter_code
_entity_poly.pdbx_strand_id
1 'polypeptide(L)'
;MLLAETQIALTRSEEAEVVLAAIPLQDRDTRYQGLIAQIELLKQAADTPEIQQLQLQVDAEPDNAELAVQLALQLHTVGRNEEALTLLLKHLKKSLDAADGSAKKTMLDILAALGTGDALAAKYRRQLYSLLY
;
A
#
# COMPACT_ATOMS: atom_id res chain seq x y z
N MET A 1 -16.98 -13.71 4.51
CA MET A 1 -17.86 -12.52 4.42
C MET A 1 -17.65 -11.55 5.58
N LEU A 2 -17.76 -11.96 6.85
CA LEU A 2 -17.43 -11.10 8.01
C LEU A 2 -16.03 -10.47 7.95
N LEU A 3 -15.04 -11.22 7.43
CA LEU A 3 -13.66 -10.75 7.31
C LEU A 3 -13.50 -9.55 6.35
N ALA A 4 -14.24 -9.55 5.23
CA ALA A 4 -14.19 -8.46 4.24
C ALA A 4 -14.88 -7.19 4.75
N GLU A 5 -15.98 -7.31 5.49
CA GLU A 5 -16.64 -6.17 6.15
C GLU A 5 -15.73 -5.55 7.22
N THR A 6 -15.01 -6.36 8.00
CA THR A 6 -14.03 -5.85 8.95
C THR A 6 -12.82 -5.20 8.27
N GLN A 7 -12.36 -5.71 7.12
CA GLN A 7 -11.24 -5.12 6.37
C GLN A 7 -11.61 -3.79 5.69
N ILE A 8 -12.83 -3.66 5.18
CA ILE A 8 -13.36 -2.40 4.66
C ILE A 8 -13.53 -1.37 5.79
N ALA A 9 -14.01 -1.80 6.96
CA ALA A 9 -14.05 -0.96 8.16
C ALA A 9 -12.65 -0.54 8.68
N LEU A 10 -11.61 -1.31 8.36
CA LEU A 10 -10.20 -1.03 8.69
C LEU A 10 -9.45 -0.25 7.59
N THR A 11 -10.16 0.28 6.58
CA THR A 11 -9.55 1.05 5.48
C THR A 11 -8.53 0.25 4.65
N ARG A 12 -8.61 -1.08 4.68
CA ARG A 12 -7.74 -2.00 3.92
C ARG A 12 -8.42 -2.42 2.61
N SER A 13 -8.66 -1.42 1.77
CA SER A 13 -9.35 -1.57 0.48
C SER A 13 -8.66 -2.58 -0.45
N GLU A 14 -7.32 -2.65 -0.44
CA GLU A 14 -6.55 -3.60 -1.25
C GLU A 14 -6.70 -5.06 -0.77
N GLU A 15 -6.56 -5.33 0.53
CA GLU A 15 -6.78 -6.68 1.08
C GLU A 15 -8.22 -7.16 0.83
N ALA A 16 -9.20 -6.26 0.98
CA ALA A 16 -10.60 -6.55 0.71
C ALA A 16 -10.84 -6.88 -0.78
N GLU A 17 -10.15 -6.20 -1.69
CA GLU A 17 -10.26 -6.46 -3.13
C GLU A 17 -9.64 -7.80 -3.52
N VAL A 18 -8.50 -8.18 -2.93
CA VAL A 18 -7.89 -9.51 -3.14
C VAL A 18 -8.84 -10.63 -2.66
N VAL A 19 -9.47 -10.44 -1.50
CA VAL A 19 -10.44 -11.40 -0.96
C VAL A 19 -11.71 -11.47 -1.83
N LEU A 20 -12.18 -10.34 -2.35
CA LEU A 20 -13.32 -10.28 -3.27
C LEU A 20 -12.98 -10.91 -4.63
N ALA A 21 -11.79 -10.67 -5.18
CA ALA A 21 -11.34 -11.25 -6.44
C ALA A 21 -11.25 -12.78 -6.37
N ALA A 22 -11.01 -13.34 -5.18
CA ALA A 22 -11.04 -14.79 -4.94
C ALA A 22 -12.46 -15.40 -4.89
N ILE A 23 -13.52 -14.58 -4.90
CA ILE A 23 -14.91 -15.07 -4.88
C ILE A 23 -15.33 -15.52 -6.30
N PRO A 24 -15.80 -16.77 -6.46
CA PRO A 24 -16.29 -17.30 -7.74
C PRO A 24 -17.42 -16.44 -8.33
N LEU A 25 -17.49 -16.37 -9.66
CA LEU A 25 -18.50 -15.56 -10.37
C LEU A 25 -19.95 -15.88 -9.96
N GLN A 26 -20.20 -17.14 -9.62
CA GLN A 26 -21.50 -17.67 -9.17
C GLN A 26 -21.94 -17.15 -7.78
N ASP A 27 -21.02 -16.66 -6.96
CA ASP A 27 -21.28 -16.13 -5.61
C ASP A 27 -21.22 -14.58 -5.56
N ARG A 28 -21.17 -13.91 -6.73
CA ARG A 28 -21.14 -12.45 -6.84
C ARG A 28 -22.56 -11.85 -6.75
N ASP A 29 -23.14 -11.94 -5.57
CA ASP A 29 -24.47 -11.40 -5.25
C ASP A 29 -24.49 -9.88 -5.07
N THR A 30 -25.67 -9.30 -4.81
CA THR A 30 -25.86 -7.87 -4.53
C THR A 30 -24.97 -7.35 -3.39
N ARG A 31 -24.65 -8.18 -2.38
CA ARG A 31 -23.68 -7.84 -1.32
C ARG A 31 -22.26 -7.66 -1.85
N TYR A 32 -21.83 -8.48 -2.81
CA TYR A 32 -20.51 -8.35 -3.44
C TYR A 32 -20.39 -7.00 -4.16
N GLN A 33 -21.42 -6.63 -4.92
CA GLN A 33 -21.48 -5.35 -5.62
C GLN A 33 -21.44 -4.15 -4.65
N GLY A 34 -22.14 -4.25 -3.51
CA GLY A 34 -22.09 -3.23 -2.46
C GLY A 34 -20.71 -3.05 -1.85
N LEU A 35 -19.97 -4.14 -1.62
CA LEU A 35 -18.60 -4.08 -1.09
C LEU A 35 -17.61 -3.53 -2.13
N ILE A 36 -17.75 -3.91 -3.41
CA ILE A 36 -16.96 -3.34 -4.52
C ILE A 36 -17.18 -1.83 -4.63
N ALA A 37 -18.45 -1.37 -4.63
CA ALA A 37 -18.76 0.06 -4.71
C ALA A 37 -18.16 0.84 -3.52
N GLN A 38 -18.14 0.24 -2.33
CA GLN A 38 -17.51 0.84 -1.15
C GLN A 38 -15.98 0.95 -1.29
N ILE A 39 -15.34 -0.09 -1.83
CA ILE A 39 -13.91 -0.09 -2.14
C ILE A 39 -13.59 0.95 -3.22
N GLU A 40 -14.39 1.03 -4.28
CA GLU A 40 -14.21 2.03 -5.34
C GLU A 40 -14.34 3.46 -4.79
N LEU A 41 -15.33 3.72 -3.92
CA LEU A 41 -15.47 5.02 -3.24
C LEU A 41 -14.25 5.35 -2.36
N LEU A 42 -13.76 4.38 -1.59
CA LEU A 42 -12.55 4.56 -0.78
C LEU A 42 -11.32 4.81 -1.65
N LYS A 43 -11.19 4.11 -2.79
CA LYS A 43 -10.12 4.32 -3.75
C LYS A 43 -10.20 5.70 -4.38
N GLN A 44 -11.38 6.14 -4.83
CA GLN A 44 -11.58 7.48 -5.38
C GLN A 44 -11.25 8.56 -4.36
N ALA A 45 -11.58 8.37 -3.09
CA ALA A 45 -11.22 9.30 -2.02
C ALA A 45 -9.71 9.31 -1.74
N ALA A 46 -9.04 8.17 -1.91
CA ALA A 46 -7.60 8.02 -1.74
C ALA A 46 -6.78 8.35 -3.00
N ASP A 47 -7.44 8.58 -4.15
CA ASP A 47 -6.79 8.87 -5.42
C ASP A 47 -6.78 10.37 -5.67
N THR A 48 -5.94 11.07 -4.89
CA THR A 48 -5.79 12.50 -4.99
C THR A 48 -4.99 12.88 -6.25
N PRO A 49 -5.23 14.05 -6.85
CA PRO A 49 -4.47 14.49 -8.03
C PRO A 49 -2.96 14.54 -7.78
N GLU A 50 -2.51 14.78 -6.55
CA GLU A 50 -1.10 14.74 -6.17
C GLU A 50 -0.51 13.33 -6.29
N ILE A 51 -1.23 12.30 -5.83
CA ILE A 51 -0.81 10.90 -5.95
C ILE A 51 -0.74 10.51 -7.43
N GLN A 52 -1.75 10.87 -8.22
CA GLN A 52 -1.74 10.59 -9.67
C GLN A 52 -0.56 11.24 -10.37
N GLN A 53 -0.23 12.49 -10.06
CA GLN A 53 0.94 13.16 -10.63
C GLN A 53 2.25 12.50 -10.23
N LEU A 54 2.43 12.15 -8.95
CA LEU A 54 3.62 11.45 -8.48
C LEU A 54 3.73 10.05 -9.08
N GLN A 55 2.62 9.34 -9.26
CA GLN A 55 2.58 8.04 -9.93
C GLN A 55 3.09 8.15 -11.36
N LEU A 56 2.61 9.14 -12.12
CA LEU A 56 3.08 9.39 -13.49
C LEU A 56 4.57 9.73 -13.54
N GLN A 57 5.08 10.49 -12.57
CA GLN A 57 6.51 10.80 -12.47
C GLN A 57 7.34 9.56 -12.13
N VAL A 58 6.89 8.72 -11.19
CA VAL A 58 7.55 7.46 -10.87
C VAL A 58 7.49 6.47 -12.04
N ASP A 59 6.41 6.45 -12.80
CA ASP A 59 6.30 5.61 -13.99
C ASP A 59 7.21 6.10 -15.12
N ALA A 60 7.41 7.41 -15.24
CA ALA A 60 8.40 7.99 -16.16
C ALA A 60 9.84 7.74 -15.68
N GLU A 61 10.08 7.76 -14.37
CA GLU A 61 11.40 7.57 -13.75
C GLU A 61 11.39 6.45 -12.68
N PRO A 62 11.26 5.18 -13.09
CA PRO A 62 11.07 4.05 -12.17
C PRO A 62 12.31 3.67 -11.36
N ASP A 63 13.46 4.29 -11.64
CA ASP A 63 14.70 4.13 -10.88
C ASP A 63 14.94 5.30 -9.92
N ASN A 64 14.13 6.36 -9.99
CA ASN A 64 14.25 7.52 -9.12
C ASN A 64 13.62 7.22 -7.74
N ALA A 65 14.49 6.87 -6.80
CA ALA A 65 14.09 6.54 -5.44
C ALA A 65 13.51 7.74 -4.67
N GLU A 66 13.86 8.99 -5.00
CA GLU A 66 13.31 10.16 -4.32
C GLU A 66 11.83 10.34 -4.63
N LEU A 67 11.47 10.23 -5.91
CA LEU A 67 10.07 10.26 -6.35
C LEU A 67 9.28 9.13 -5.70
N ALA A 68 9.89 7.95 -5.60
CA ALA A 68 9.27 6.82 -4.93
C ALA A 68 9.00 7.10 -3.43
N VAL A 69 9.93 7.77 -2.75
CA VAL A 69 9.75 8.18 -1.34
C VAL A 69 8.62 9.20 -1.20
N GLN A 70 8.55 10.19 -2.08
CA GLN A 70 7.48 11.18 -2.07
C GLN A 70 6.11 10.55 -2.31
N LEU A 71 6.01 9.65 -3.29
CA LEU A 71 4.80 8.89 -3.58
C LEU A 71 4.40 8.04 -2.37
N ALA A 72 5.34 7.33 -1.75
CA ALA A 72 5.05 6.51 -0.57
C ALA A 72 4.53 7.33 0.62
N LEU A 73 5.05 8.55 0.81
CA LEU A 73 4.53 9.46 1.84
C LEU A 73 3.10 9.88 1.55
N GLN A 74 2.77 10.23 0.30
CA GLN A 74 1.39 10.59 -0.06
C GLN A 74 0.44 9.39 0.03
N LEU A 75 0.88 8.20 -0.38
CA LEU A 75 0.12 6.97 -0.21
C LEU A 75 -0.16 6.67 1.27
N HIS A 76 0.80 6.95 2.16
CA HIS A 76 0.60 6.80 3.60
C HIS A 76 -0.48 7.75 4.16
N THR A 77 -0.53 9.02 3.72
CA THR A 77 -1.53 9.99 4.23
C THR A 77 -2.96 9.59 3.90
N VAL A 78 -3.17 8.92 2.77
CA VAL A 78 -4.48 8.40 2.34
C VAL A 78 -4.75 6.96 2.80
N GLY A 79 -3.87 6.37 3.62
CA GLY A 79 -4.03 5.03 4.17
C GLY A 79 -3.63 3.87 3.25
N ARG A 80 -3.09 4.16 2.05
CA ARG A 80 -2.57 3.19 1.07
C ARG A 80 -1.15 2.71 1.45
N ASN A 81 -1.06 2.18 2.66
CA ASN A 81 0.20 1.80 3.29
C ASN A 81 0.89 0.61 2.60
N GLU A 82 0.13 -0.34 2.06
CA GLU A 82 0.68 -1.51 1.39
C GLU A 82 1.41 -1.13 0.11
N GLU A 83 0.81 -0.28 -0.72
CA GLU A 83 1.47 0.27 -1.91
C GLU A 83 2.72 1.07 -1.55
N ALA A 84 2.63 1.95 -0.55
CA ALA A 84 3.78 2.74 -0.07
C ALA A 84 4.96 1.84 0.34
N LEU A 85 4.70 0.83 1.18
CA LEU A 85 5.73 -0.09 1.66
C LEU A 85 6.27 -0.99 0.54
N THR A 86 5.43 -1.43 -0.38
CA THR A 86 5.83 -2.25 -1.53
C THR A 86 6.76 -1.49 -2.45
N LEU A 87 6.40 -0.24 -2.73
CA LEU A 87 7.16 0.65 -3.59
C LEU A 87 8.56 0.91 -2.97
N LEU A 88 8.61 1.33 -1.71
CA LEU A 88 9.89 1.53 -0.99
C LEU A 88 10.74 0.25 -0.94
N LEU A 89 10.13 -0.90 -0.64
CA LEU A 89 10.83 -2.18 -0.60
C LEU A 89 11.42 -2.55 -1.96
N LYS A 90 10.73 -2.27 -3.08
CA LYS A 90 11.23 -2.52 -4.43
C LYS A 90 12.52 -1.73 -4.71
N HIS A 91 12.58 -0.47 -4.28
CA HIS A 91 13.80 0.33 -4.40
C HIS A 91 14.89 -0.15 -3.45
N LEU A 92 14.56 -0.48 -2.20
CA LEU A 92 15.53 -0.99 -1.22
C LEU A 92 16.15 -2.33 -1.60
N LYS A 93 15.39 -3.18 -2.31
CA LYS A 93 15.91 -4.42 -2.91
C LYS A 93 16.94 -4.19 -4.00
N LYS A 94 16.85 -3.07 -4.73
CA LYS A 94 17.84 -2.68 -5.76
C LYS A 94 19.04 -1.99 -5.12
N SER A 95 18.79 -1.04 -4.22
CA SER A 95 19.82 -0.27 -3.53
C SER A 95 19.37 0.05 -2.11
N LEU A 96 20.14 -0.40 -1.11
CA LEU A 96 19.89 -0.09 0.30
C LEU A 96 20.09 1.40 0.63
N ASP A 97 20.93 2.08 -0.16
CA ASP A 97 21.17 3.52 -0.09
C ASP A 97 20.24 4.33 -1.01
N ALA A 98 19.12 3.73 -1.46
CA ALA A 98 18.12 4.40 -2.28
C ALA A 98 17.70 5.76 -1.67
N ALA A 99 17.75 6.81 -2.50
CA ALA A 99 17.51 8.20 -2.12
C ALA A 99 18.36 8.64 -0.90
N ASP A 100 19.66 8.34 -0.94
CA ASP A 100 20.64 8.62 0.11
C ASP A 100 20.23 8.04 1.48
N GLY A 101 19.60 6.87 1.47
CA GLY A 101 19.08 6.18 2.65
C GLY A 101 17.75 6.73 3.18
N SER A 102 17.17 7.76 2.56
CA SER A 102 15.85 8.28 2.95
C SER A 102 14.74 7.26 2.70
N ALA A 103 14.85 6.40 1.67
CA ALA A 103 13.85 5.37 1.40
C ALA A 103 13.71 4.38 2.56
N LYS A 104 14.84 3.96 3.14
CA LYS A 104 14.86 3.08 4.31
C LYS A 104 14.25 3.78 5.53
N LYS A 105 14.59 5.04 5.74
CA LYS A 105 14.08 5.84 6.85
C LYS A 105 12.56 5.99 6.75
N THR A 106 12.04 6.43 5.61
CA THR A 106 10.60 6.56 5.37
C THR A 106 9.87 5.24 5.56
N MET A 107 10.44 4.12 5.09
CA MET A 107 9.85 2.80 5.31
C MET A 107 9.74 2.46 6.80
N LEU A 108 10.81 2.72 7.58
CA LEU A 108 10.79 2.50 9.03
C LEU A 108 9.79 3.41 9.75
N ASP A 109 9.68 4.67 9.34
CA ASP A 109 8.75 5.64 9.91
C ASP A 109 7.29 5.22 9.66
N ILE A 110 6.95 4.78 8.43
CA ILE A 110 5.63 4.23 8.10
C ILE A 110 5.34 2.97 8.94
N LEU A 111 6.31 2.05 9.04
CA LEU A 111 6.15 0.84 9.86
C LEU A 111 5.95 1.18 11.34
N ALA A 112 6.64 2.20 11.86
CA ALA A 112 6.47 2.68 13.22
C ALA A 112 5.08 3.30 13.43
N ALA A 113 4.60 4.10 12.47
CA ALA A 113 3.27 4.71 12.49
C ALA A 113 2.14 3.66 12.49
N LEU A 114 2.28 2.57 11.71
CA LEU A 114 1.35 1.44 11.71
C LEU A 114 1.37 0.62 13.02
N GLY A 115 2.41 0.76 13.83
CA GLY A 115 2.56 0.04 15.08
C GLY A 115 2.91 -1.44 14.93
N THR A 116 2.94 -2.16 16.06
CA THR A 116 3.34 -3.58 16.13
C THR A 116 2.15 -4.55 16.01
N GLY A 117 0.93 -4.06 16.18
CA GLY A 117 -0.30 -4.85 16.03
C GLY A 117 -0.73 -5.05 14.58
N ASP A 118 -0.12 -4.32 13.64
CA ASP A 118 -0.48 -4.40 12.23
C ASP A 118 0.23 -5.57 11.52
N ALA A 119 -0.55 -6.48 10.95
CA ALA A 119 -0.08 -7.65 10.22
C ALA A 119 0.77 -7.30 8.98
N LEU A 120 0.42 -6.21 8.28
CA LEU A 120 1.17 -5.68 7.15
C LEU A 120 2.54 -5.21 7.64
N ALA A 121 2.56 -4.38 8.69
CA ALA A 121 3.80 -3.87 9.24
C ALA A 121 4.73 -5.01 9.72
N ALA A 122 4.17 -6.07 10.33
CA ALA A 122 4.93 -7.25 10.72
C ALA A 122 5.55 -7.99 9.52
N LYS A 123 4.80 -8.16 8.42
CA LYS A 123 5.27 -8.78 7.16
C LYS A 123 6.44 -8.00 6.56
N TYR A 124 6.29 -6.68 6.40
CA TYR A 124 7.33 -5.84 5.79
C TYR A 124 8.55 -5.66 6.68
N ARG A 125 8.41 -5.60 8.02
CA ARG A 125 9.56 -5.62 8.94
C ARG A 125 10.41 -6.86 8.69
N ARG A 126 9.80 -8.05 8.62
CA ARG A 126 10.54 -9.31 8.37
C ARG A 126 11.30 -9.26 7.04
N GLN A 127 10.66 -8.75 5.98
CA GLN A 127 11.29 -8.59 4.67
C GLN A 127 12.46 -7.60 4.69
N LEU A 128 12.30 -6.47 5.38
CA LEU A 128 13.37 -5.48 5.53
C LEU A 128 14.56 -6.06 6.31
N TYR A 129 14.32 -6.79 7.40
CA TYR A 129 15.40 -7.45 8.15
C TYR A 129 16.13 -8.50 7.29
N SER A 130 15.41 -9.27 6.46
CA SER A 130 16.04 -10.24 5.56
C SER A 130 16.87 -9.61 4.43
N LEU A 131 16.70 -8.32 4.17
CA LEU A 131 17.52 -7.57 3.20
C LEU A 131 18.78 -6.97 3.82
N LEU A 132 18.81 -6.81 5.14
CA LEU A 132 19.92 -6.21 5.88
C LEU A 132 20.94 -7.23 6.37
N TYR A 133 20.65 -8.53 6.25
CA TYR A 133 21.42 -9.65 6.76
C TYR A 133 21.78 -10.61 5.63
#